data_AF-A0A956DED1-F1
#
_entry.id   AF-A0A956DED1-F1
#
_cell.length_a   1.000
_cell.length_b   1.000
_cell.length_c   1.000
_cell.angle_alpha   90.00
_cell.angle_beta   90.00
_cell.angle_gamma   90.00
#
_symmetry.space_group_name_H-M   'P 1'
#
loop_
_entity.id
_entity.type
_entity.pdbx_description
1 polymer ?
#
loop_
_entity_poly.entity_id
_entity_poly.type
_entity_poly.pdbx_seq_one_letter_code
_entity_poly.pdbx_strand_id
1 'polypeptide(L)'
;ADRYLREAEAGRDPYPAARGEIVNRGYRSPISTVLQGYAIYLPPDYDPSRTYPLYIALHGGSSNGNLFLGVVLGNNMDWLRYDEFVYDDFTPRWTPDWIVVAPTGFGQILWRWMGEQDVLDVIADVQKHYAVDEDRVVLGGLSNGGLGAHAIGTRHASRFSVVQAMAGAPSWTQYLGGMGRLRGAERTEVLRYSGLHLLESTWGSDYRYYHGRSDPGPMRPRYVEELDAEVARVGAPVRGTWYDAGDDILYLVHRHGRVYTGLAEERRERSPREVRVVSGDYRASRQHWVEITRFVDYPELGRVRAVVDAEGALAVETRNVRAFAIDVRDAPLGESTRIVIDGQTVHDG
;
A
#
# COMPACT_ATOMS: atom_id res chain seq x y z
N ALA A 1 -30.14 9.08 -3.26
CA ALA A 1 -30.15 9.32 -1.81
C ALA A 1 -31.29 8.59 -1.11
N ASP A 2 -32.54 8.75 -1.58
CA ASP A 2 -33.74 8.22 -0.90
C ASP A 2 -33.76 6.71 -0.67
N ARG A 3 -33.16 5.92 -1.58
CA ARG A 3 -32.95 4.47 -1.38
C ARG A 3 -32.19 4.19 -0.07
N TYR A 4 -31.05 4.85 0.11
CA TYR A 4 -30.17 4.66 1.26
C TYR A 4 -30.82 5.13 2.56
N LEU A 5 -31.53 6.27 2.52
CA LEU A 5 -32.25 6.79 3.68
C LEU A 5 -33.35 5.82 4.15
N ARG A 6 -34.16 5.30 3.23
CA ARG A 6 -35.24 4.35 3.58
C ARG A 6 -34.71 3.05 4.19
N GLU A 7 -33.63 2.51 3.65
CA GLU A 7 -33.00 1.31 4.21
C GLU A 7 -32.45 1.58 5.62
N ALA A 8 -31.73 2.70 5.80
CA ALA A 8 -31.20 3.09 7.11
C ALA A 8 -32.30 3.35 8.15
N GLU A 9 -33.39 4.04 7.77
CA GLU A 9 -34.59 4.24 8.61
C GLU A 9 -35.26 2.92 8.99
N ALA A 10 -35.19 1.92 8.11
CA ALA A 10 -35.68 0.57 8.37
C ALA A 10 -34.66 -0.32 9.13
N GLY A 11 -33.54 0.23 9.60
CA GLY A 11 -32.51 -0.50 10.34
C GLY A 11 -31.69 -1.48 9.50
N ARG A 12 -31.71 -1.35 8.17
CA ARG A 12 -30.94 -2.18 7.25
C ARG A 12 -29.73 -1.40 6.73
N ASP A 13 -28.58 -2.07 6.61
CA ASP A 13 -27.42 -1.49 5.93
C ASP A 13 -27.69 -1.48 4.42
N PRO A 14 -27.81 -0.30 3.77
CA PRO A 14 -28.07 -0.24 2.33
C PRO A 14 -26.87 -0.62 1.46
N TYR A 15 -25.66 -0.65 2.01
CA TYR A 15 -24.45 -0.78 1.19
C TYR A 15 -24.18 -2.21 0.69
N PRO A 16 -24.38 -3.28 1.49
CA PRO A 16 -24.31 -4.65 0.97
C PRO A 16 -25.28 -4.94 -0.18
N ALA A 17 -26.38 -4.18 -0.30
CA ALA A 17 -27.35 -4.33 -1.39
C ALA A 17 -26.89 -3.68 -2.71
N ALA A 18 -25.91 -2.76 -2.68
CA ALA A 18 -25.44 -2.03 -3.87
C ALA A 18 -24.33 -2.76 -4.62
N ARG A 19 -24.58 -4.04 -4.94
CA ARG A 19 -23.68 -4.92 -5.67
C ARG A 19 -23.69 -4.63 -7.17
N GLY A 20 -22.53 -4.67 -7.82
CA GLY A 20 -22.36 -4.33 -9.24
C GLY A 20 -22.37 -2.83 -9.54
N GLU A 21 -22.48 -1.97 -8.51
CA GLU A 21 -22.50 -0.51 -8.62
C GLU A 21 -21.22 0.09 -7.98
N ILE A 22 -20.83 1.29 -8.40
CA ILE A 22 -19.89 2.13 -7.64
C ILE A 22 -20.71 2.96 -6.67
N VAL A 23 -20.38 2.90 -5.38
CA VAL A 23 -21.06 3.68 -4.34
C VAL A 23 -20.07 4.37 -3.43
N ASN A 24 -20.46 5.52 -2.88
CA ASN A 24 -19.67 6.25 -1.90
C ASN A 24 -20.16 5.93 -0.48
N ARG A 25 -19.22 5.57 0.39
CA ARG A 25 -19.48 5.27 1.80
C ARG A 25 -18.73 6.26 2.68
N GLY A 26 -19.41 6.75 3.71
CA GLY A 26 -18.80 7.60 4.74
C GLY A 26 -18.37 6.77 5.96
N TYR A 27 -17.28 7.18 6.61
CA TYR A 27 -16.83 6.61 7.86
C TYR A 27 -16.32 7.70 8.81
N ARG A 28 -16.28 7.38 10.11
CA ARG A 28 -15.72 8.26 11.15
C ARG A 28 -14.24 7.94 11.31
N SER A 29 -13.37 8.80 10.79
CA SER A 29 -11.94 8.63 10.99
C SER A 29 -11.55 8.95 12.44
N PRO A 30 -10.72 8.12 13.11
CA PRO A 30 -10.20 8.40 14.44
C PRO A 30 -9.29 9.64 14.50
N ILE A 31 -8.78 10.10 13.36
CA ILE A 31 -7.84 11.24 13.29
C ILE A 31 -8.48 12.53 12.78
N SER A 32 -9.80 12.56 12.57
CA SER A 32 -10.50 13.73 12.04
C SER A 32 -11.89 13.90 12.65
N THR A 33 -12.28 15.14 12.93
CA THR A 33 -13.65 15.50 13.30
C THR A 33 -14.58 15.57 12.08
N VAL A 34 -14.01 15.58 10.87
CA VAL A 34 -14.75 15.62 9.61
C VAL A 34 -14.95 14.19 9.11
N LEU A 35 -16.19 13.83 8.78
CA LEU A 35 -16.50 12.55 8.15
C LEU A 35 -15.66 12.38 6.89
N GLN A 36 -14.98 11.24 6.81
CA GLN A 36 -14.25 10.84 5.61
C GLN A 36 -15.09 9.86 4.80
N GLY A 37 -14.67 9.57 3.58
CA GLY A 37 -15.36 8.61 2.74
C GLY A 37 -14.45 7.96 1.73
N TYR A 38 -14.97 6.93 1.08
CA TYR A 38 -14.30 6.20 0.01
C TYR A 38 -15.35 5.71 -0.99
N ALA A 39 -14.93 5.53 -2.24
CA ALA A 39 -15.72 4.82 -3.23
C ALA A 39 -15.47 3.31 -3.10
N ILE A 40 -16.51 2.50 -3.29
CA ILE A 40 -16.44 1.04 -3.22
C ILE A 40 -17.29 0.41 -4.32
N TYR A 41 -16.77 -0.70 -4.84
CA TYR A 41 -17.44 -1.62 -5.74
C TYR A 41 -17.46 -3.01 -5.10
N LEU A 42 -18.63 -3.65 -5.13
CA LEU A 42 -18.81 -5.06 -4.80
C LEU A 42 -19.18 -5.83 -6.07
N PRO A 43 -18.73 -7.09 -6.24
CA PRO A 43 -19.11 -7.90 -7.39
C PRO A 43 -20.63 -8.10 -7.44
N PRO A 44 -21.25 -8.27 -8.63
CA PRO A 44 -22.72 -8.38 -8.76
C PRO A 44 -23.31 -9.54 -7.97
N ASP A 45 -22.54 -10.62 -7.84
CA ASP A 45 -22.88 -11.81 -7.06
C ASP A 45 -22.13 -11.85 -5.72
N TYR A 46 -21.99 -10.68 -5.07
CA TYR A 46 -21.46 -10.58 -3.72
C TYR A 46 -22.30 -11.41 -2.74
N ASP A 47 -21.63 -12.29 -2.00
CA ASP A 47 -22.18 -13.23 -1.03
C ASP A 47 -21.32 -13.15 0.25
N PRO A 48 -21.85 -12.59 1.35
CA PRO A 48 -21.09 -12.42 2.58
C PRO A 48 -20.69 -13.76 3.25
N SER A 49 -21.16 -14.91 2.76
CA SER A 49 -20.74 -16.22 3.25
C SER A 49 -19.37 -16.70 2.73
N ARG A 50 -18.80 -16.02 1.72
CA ARG A 50 -17.45 -16.26 1.20
C ARG A 50 -16.58 -15.01 1.29
N THR A 51 -15.26 -15.19 1.37
CA THR A 51 -14.29 -14.08 1.43
C THR A 51 -13.81 -13.67 0.05
N TYR A 52 -13.60 -12.37 -0.14
CA TYR A 52 -13.18 -11.77 -1.41
C TYR A 52 -11.81 -11.12 -1.30
N PRO A 53 -10.99 -11.16 -2.36
CA PRO A 53 -9.81 -10.33 -2.44
C PRO A 53 -10.21 -8.84 -2.49
N LEU A 54 -9.35 -7.98 -1.96
CA LEU A 54 -9.56 -6.54 -1.84
C LEU A 54 -8.50 -5.79 -2.65
N TYR A 55 -8.91 -4.88 -3.52
CA TYR A 55 -8.00 -3.98 -4.23
C TYR A 55 -8.19 -2.54 -3.75
N ILE A 56 -7.16 -1.95 -3.15
CA ILE A 56 -7.11 -0.54 -2.76
C ILE A 56 -6.51 0.27 -3.91
N ALA A 57 -7.29 1.15 -4.51
CA ALA A 57 -6.92 1.98 -5.65
C ALA A 57 -6.66 3.44 -5.22
N LEU A 58 -5.39 3.82 -5.11
CA LEU A 58 -4.97 5.17 -4.79
C LEU A 58 -5.01 6.06 -6.04
N HIS A 59 -5.83 7.10 -5.98
CA HIS A 59 -6.04 8.01 -7.10
C HIS A 59 -4.85 8.94 -7.39
N GLY A 60 -4.77 9.38 -8.65
CA GLY A 60 -3.83 10.39 -9.13
C GLY A 60 -4.16 11.82 -8.67
N GLY A 61 -3.34 12.77 -9.12
CA GLY A 61 -3.66 14.20 -8.99
C GLY A 61 -4.96 14.56 -9.70
N SER A 62 -5.64 15.63 -9.27
CA SER A 62 -6.90 16.12 -9.86
C SER A 62 -8.07 15.12 -9.90
N SER A 63 -7.93 13.97 -9.22
CA SER A 63 -8.96 12.94 -9.11
C SER A 63 -9.57 12.89 -7.70
N ASN A 64 -10.53 11.99 -7.51
CA ASN A 64 -11.03 11.56 -6.20
C ASN A 64 -11.32 10.05 -6.23
N GLY A 65 -11.74 9.48 -5.11
CA GLY A 65 -12.05 8.04 -5.04
C GLY A 65 -13.10 7.59 -6.06
N ASN A 66 -14.19 8.33 -6.23
CA ASN A 66 -15.29 7.98 -7.12
C ASN A 66 -14.87 7.96 -8.60
N LEU A 67 -14.23 9.02 -9.08
CA LEU A 67 -13.70 9.11 -10.43
C LEU A 67 -12.68 8.00 -10.68
N PHE A 68 -11.73 7.84 -9.77
CA PHE A 68 -10.67 6.87 -9.97
C PHE A 68 -11.16 5.43 -9.97
N LEU A 69 -12.17 5.11 -9.14
CA LEU A 69 -12.81 3.80 -9.19
C LEU A 69 -13.52 3.56 -10.53
N GLY A 70 -14.17 4.59 -11.08
CA GLY A 70 -14.73 4.57 -12.43
C GLY A 70 -13.68 4.27 -13.51
N VAL A 71 -12.51 4.93 -13.43
CA VAL A 71 -11.38 4.70 -14.34
C VAL A 71 -10.81 3.29 -14.17
N VAL A 72 -10.56 2.84 -12.94
CA VAL A 72 -10.03 1.51 -12.63
C VAL A 72 -10.98 0.38 -13.07
N LEU A 73 -12.30 0.65 -13.12
CA LEU A 73 -13.32 -0.27 -13.59
C LEU A 73 -13.73 -0.02 -15.06
N GLY A 74 -12.88 0.64 -15.83
CA GLY A 74 -12.92 0.62 -17.30
C GLY A 74 -13.53 1.85 -17.99
N ASN A 75 -13.85 2.93 -17.26
CA ASN A 75 -14.27 4.20 -17.86
C ASN A 75 -13.06 5.05 -18.27
N ASN A 76 -12.32 4.56 -19.27
CA ASN A 76 -11.05 5.13 -19.74
C ASN A 76 -11.09 6.64 -19.95
N MET A 77 -10.17 7.34 -19.30
CA MET A 77 -10.14 8.78 -19.22
C MET A 77 -8.70 9.26 -19.07
N ASP A 78 -8.34 10.23 -19.90
CA ASP A 78 -7.09 11.00 -19.80
C ASP A 78 -7.11 11.86 -18.53
N TRP A 79 -6.03 11.83 -17.76
CA TRP A 79 -5.89 12.57 -16.51
C TRP A 79 -6.09 14.08 -16.68
N LEU A 80 -5.78 14.64 -17.85
CA LEU A 80 -5.99 16.06 -18.17
C LEU A 80 -7.47 16.47 -18.15
N ARG A 81 -8.38 15.49 -18.21
CA ARG A 81 -9.82 15.70 -18.22
C ARG A 81 -10.50 15.38 -16.90
N TYR A 82 -9.77 14.92 -15.88
CA TYR A 82 -10.39 14.51 -14.61
C TYR A 82 -11.25 15.59 -13.96
N ASP A 83 -10.84 16.86 -14.05
CA ASP A 83 -11.59 17.99 -13.52
C ASP A 83 -12.99 18.15 -14.17
N GLU A 84 -13.17 17.69 -15.42
CA GLU A 84 -14.46 17.72 -16.11
C GLU A 84 -15.47 16.70 -15.55
N PHE A 85 -14.99 15.61 -14.93
CA PHE A 85 -15.80 14.44 -14.56
C PHE A 85 -15.78 14.12 -13.07
N VAL A 86 -15.14 14.96 -12.24
CA VAL A 86 -14.90 14.67 -10.81
C VAL A 86 -16.18 14.48 -9.98
N TYR A 87 -17.32 14.99 -10.47
CA TYR A 87 -18.64 14.89 -9.85
C TYR A 87 -19.61 13.94 -10.59
N ASP A 88 -19.14 13.20 -11.59
CA ASP A 88 -19.97 12.31 -12.38
C ASP A 88 -20.22 10.97 -11.67
N ASP A 89 -21.33 10.32 -12.02
CA ASP A 89 -21.61 8.94 -11.65
C ASP A 89 -21.02 7.99 -12.70
N PHE A 90 -20.35 6.93 -12.25
CA PHE A 90 -19.71 5.95 -13.13
C PHE A 90 -20.38 4.59 -13.02
N THR A 91 -20.69 3.98 -14.18
CA THR A 91 -21.07 2.57 -14.25
C THR A 91 -19.83 1.71 -14.48
N PRO A 92 -19.56 0.68 -13.65
CA PRO A 92 -18.48 -0.26 -13.92
C PRO A 92 -18.60 -0.90 -15.31
N ARG A 93 -17.52 -0.91 -16.08
CA ARG A 93 -17.44 -1.63 -17.36
C ARG A 93 -16.77 -2.99 -17.21
N TRP A 94 -16.05 -3.20 -16.13
CA TRP A 94 -15.50 -4.49 -15.71
C TRP A 94 -16.16 -4.93 -14.41
N THR A 95 -16.41 -6.23 -14.30
CA THR A 95 -17.04 -6.83 -13.13
C THR A 95 -16.15 -7.90 -12.50
N PRO A 96 -15.00 -7.51 -11.92
CA PRO A 96 -14.12 -8.48 -11.28
C PRO A 96 -14.80 -9.10 -10.06
N ASP A 97 -14.49 -10.36 -9.76
CA ASP A 97 -14.92 -11.03 -8.52
C ASP A 97 -14.07 -10.57 -7.32
N TRP A 98 -13.98 -9.25 -7.13
CA TRP A 98 -13.12 -8.53 -6.19
C TRP A 98 -13.90 -7.39 -5.55
N ILE A 99 -13.61 -7.11 -4.28
CA ILE A 99 -13.96 -5.83 -3.68
C ILE A 99 -12.91 -4.83 -4.15
N VAL A 100 -13.34 -3.71 -4.73
CA VAL A 100 -12.42 -2.66 -5.19
C VAL A 100 -12.82 -1.36 -4.51
N VAL A 101 -11.87 -0.71 -3.84
CA VAL A 101 -12.11 0.53 -3.11
C VAL A 101 -11.11 1.60 -3.49
N ALA A 102 -11.56 2.84 -3.49
CA ALA A 102 -10.71 4.00 -3.70
C ALA A 102 -10.91 4.98 -2.53
N PRO A 103 -9.96 5.04 -1.58
CA PRO A 103 -9.98 6.02 -0.49
C PRO A 103 -9.94 7.45 -1.02
N THR A 104 -10.46 8.41 -0.25
CA THR A 104 -10.38 9.85 -0.61
C THR A 104 -9.00 10.44 -0.30
N GLY A 105 -8.22 9.80 0.57
CA GLY A 105 -6.86 10.20 0.92
C GLY A 105 -6.76 11.54 1.66
N PHE A 106 -7.85 12.04 2.27
CA PHE A 106 -8.00 13.43 2.71
C PHE A 106 -7.73 14.47 1.59
N GLY A 107 -8.06 14.09 0.35
CA GLY A 107 -7.87 14.93 -0.83
C GLY A 107 -6.43 14.90 -1.36
N GLN A 108 -5.98 16.03 -1.91
CA GLN A 108 -4.75 16.11 -2.70
C GLN A 108 -3.50 16.42 -1.84
N ILE A 109 -3.24 15.61 -0.82
CA ILE A 109 -2.10 15.76 0.11
C ILE A 109 -0.90 14.85 -0.22
N LEU A 110 -0.94 14.24 -1.40
CA LEU A 110 0.01 13.26 -1.89
C LEU A 110 0.14 12.01 -1.02
N TRP A 111 -0.95 11.53 -0.42
CA TRP A 111 -0.96 10.33 0.44
C TRP A 111 -0.05 10.40 1.68
N ARG A 112 0.40 11.60 2.06
CA ARG A 112 1.24 11.82 3.26
C ARG A 112 0.40 11.79 4.53
N TRP A 113 0.98 11.25 5.60
CA TRP A 113 0.45 11.32 6.97
C TRP A 113 -1.01 10.88 7.10
N MET A 114 -1.97 11.82 7.09
CA MET A 114 -3.39 11.51 7.17
C MET A 114 -3.89 10.73 5.95
N GLY A 115 -3.25 10.88 4.78
CA GLY A 115 -3.59 10.09 3.60
C GLY A 115 -3.18 8.62 3.74
N GLU A 116 -2.05 8.34 4.39
CA GLU A 116 -1.68 6.97 4.79
C GLU A 116 -2.67 6.42 5.81
N GLN A 117 -3.02 7.20 6.83
CA GLN A 117 -3.96 6.76 7.84
C GLN A 117 -5.36 6.49 7.25
N ASP A 118 -5.83 7.31 6.29
CA ASP A 118 -7.09 7.07 5.57
C ASP A 118 -7.08 5.71 4.87
N VAL A 119 -5.99 5.35 4.20
CA VAL A 119 -5.87 4.02 3.58
C VAL A 119 -6.01 2.90 4.61
N LEU A 120 -5.31 3.01 5.75
CA LEU A 120 -5.37 2.00 6.80
C LEU A 120 -6.76 1.93 7.46
N ASP A 121 -7.40 3.07 7.69
CA ASP A 121 -8.73 3.17 8.28
C ASP A 121 -9.80 2.62 7.32
N VAL A 122 -9.69 2.90 6.01
CA VAL A 122 -10.59 2.37 4.99
C VAL A 122 -10.45 0.86 4.87
N ILE A 123 -9.23 0.31 4.87
CA ILE A 123 -9.03 -1.14 4.90
C ILE A 123 -9.76 -1.76 6.11
N ALA A 124 -9.56 -1.18 7.30
CA ALA A 124 -10.19 -1.67 8.52
C ALA A 124 -11.72 -1.54 8.49
N ASP A 125 -12.27 -0.42 7.98
CA ASP A 125 -13.71 -0.23 7.84
C ASP A 125 -14.31 -1.23 6.84
N VAL A 126 -13.64 -1.48 5.72
CA VAL A 126 -14.10 -2.44 4.70
C VAL A 126 -14.06 -3.86 5.25
N GLN A 127 -12.97 -4.28 5.90
CA GLN A 127 -12.85 -5.60 6.53
C GLN A 127 -13.89 -5.82 7.64
N LYS A 128 -14.29 -4.76 8.33
CA LYS A 128 -15.32 -4.83 9.37
C LYS A 128 -16.73 -5.09 8.80
N HIS A 129 -17.02 -4.61 7.59
CA HIS A 129 -18.39 -4.63 7.06
C HIS A 129 -18.59 -5.58 5.87
N TYR A 130 -17.50 -6.05 5.26
CA TYR A 130 -17.54 -6.95 4.11
C TYR A 130 -16.59 -8.12 4.32
N ALA A 131 -16.99 -9.30 3.83
CA ALA A 131 -16.19 -10.51 3.82
C ALA A 131 -14.93 -10.36 2.92
N VAL A 132 -13.85 -9.84 3.49
CA VAL A 132 -12.54 -9.69 2.85
C VAL A 132 -11.64 -10.84 3.27
N ASP A 133 -10.89 -11.41 2.32
CA ASP A 133 -9.74 -12.27 2.62
C ASP A 133 -8.54 -11.38 2.97
N GLU A 134 -8.17 -11.33 4.25
CA GLU A 134 -7.11 -10.45 4.76
C GLU A 134 -5.73 -10.75 4.17
N ASP A 135 -5.51 -11.95 3.63
CA ASP A 135 -4.26 -12.30 2.96
C ASP A 135 -4.29 -12.01 1.46
N ARG A 136 -5.37 -11.44 0.93
CA ARG A 136 -5.51 -11.06 -0.48
C ARG A 136 -5.89 -9.59 -0.63
N VAL A 137 -5.20 -8.73 0.11
CA VAL A 137 -5.32 -7.27 0.02
C VAL A 137 -4.20 -6.71 -0.87
N VAL A 138 -4.57 -6.09 -1.98
CA VAL A 138 -3.65 -5.45 -2.93
C VAL A 138 -3.68 -3.94 -2.74
N LEU A 139 -2.51 -3.32 -2.67
CA LEU A 139 -2.36 -1.86 -2.72
C LEU A 139 -1.89 -1.44 -4.10
N GLY A 140 -2.68 -0.67 -4.84
CA GLY A 140 -2.33 -0.13 -6.14
C GLY A 140 -2.54 1.36 -6.23
N GLY A 141 -1.76 2.06 -7.07
CA GLY A 141 -1.98 3.49 -7.29
C GLY A 141 -1.26 4.04 -8.51
N LEU A 142 -1.82 5.11 -9.09
CA LEU A 142 -1.30 5.79 -10.30
C LEU A 142 -0.80 7.20 -9.99
N SER A 143 0.34 7.60 -10.58
CA SER A 143 0.87 8.97 -10.53
C SER A 143 1.07 9.43 -9.07
N ASN A 144 0.29 10.40 -8.59
CA ASN A 144 0.22 10.74 -7.16
C ASN A 144 -0.08 9.51 -6.27
N GLY A 145 -1.05 8.69 -6.64
CA GLY A 145 -1.35 7.41 -6.00
C GLY A 145 -0.23 6.39 -6.13
N GLY A 146 0.56 6.44 -7.19
CA GLY A 146 1.75 5.60 -7.35
C GLY A 146 2.85 5.97 -6.35
N LEU A 147 3.04 7.27 -6.10
CA LEU A 147 3.89 7.75 -5.01
C LEU A 147 3.36 7.24 -3.66
N GLY A 148 2.05 7.38 -3.42
CA GLY A 148 1.39 6.83 -2.23
C GLY A 148 1.61 5.33 -2.06
N ALA A 149 1.49 4.55 -3.13
CA ALA A 149 1.74 3.12 -3.13
C ALA A 149 3.20 2.81 -2.80
N HIS A 150 4.16 3.59 -3.31
CA HIS A 150 5.56 3.46 -2.91
C HIS A 150 5.79 3.71 -1.41
N ALA A 151 5.24 4.81 -0.90
CA ALA A 151 5.41 5.21 0.50
C ALA A 151 4.71 4.26 1.47
N ILE A 152 3.41 4.05 1.31
CA ILE A 152 2.58 3.22 2.19
C ILE A 152 3.01 1.76 2.04
N GLY A 153 3.25 1.29 0.82
CA GLY A 153 3.62 -0.10 0.54
C GLY A 153 5.00 -0.50 1.05
N THR A 154 5.95 0.42 1.24
CA THR A 154 7.23 0.11 1.91
C THR A 154 7.15 0.22 3.43
N ARG A 155 6.26 1.07 3.94
CA ARG A 155 6.00 1.25 5.38
C ARG A 155 5.16 0.12 5.97
N HIS A 156 4.30 -0.48 5.17
CA HIS A 156 3.33 -1.50 5.57
C HIS A 156 3.33 -2.70 4.62
N ALA A 157 4.47 -3.05 4.03
CA ALA A 157 4.58 -4.09 2.99
C ALA A 157 3.89 -5.40 3.40
N SER A 158 4.15 -5.83 4.64
CA SER A 158 3.54 -7.02 5.24
C SER A 158 2.03 -6.94 5.50
N ARG A 159 1.33 -5.87 5.10
CA ARG A 159 -0.15 -5.82 5.12
C ARG A 159 -0.79 -6.22 3.80
N PHE A 160 0.01 -6.34 2.74
CA PHE A 160 -0.50 -6.54 1.38
C PHE A 160 -0.02 -7.85 0.80
N SER A 161 -0.86 -8.51 0.00
CA SER A 161 -0.43 -9.62 -0.85
C SER A 161 0.44 -9.11 -2.00
N VAL A 162 0.08 -7.95 -2.58
CA VAL A 162 0.85 -7.28 -3.62
C VAL A 162 0.78 -5.76 -3.44
N VAL A 163 1.91 -5.09 -3.65
CA VAL A 163 1.98 -3.63 -3.87
C VAL A 163 2.22 -3.35 -5.35
N GLN A 164 1.44 -2.46 -5.96
CA GLN A 164 1.56 -2.01 -7.35
C GLN A 164 1.68 -0.49 -7.44
N ALA A 165 2.91 0.02 -7.51
CA ALA A 165 3.15 1.44 -7.71
C ALA A 165 3.26 1.76 -9.22
N MET A 166 2.35 2.57 -9.75
CA MET A 166 2.28 2.88 -11.18
C MET A 166 2.54 4.36 -11.41
N ALA A 167 3.49 4.67 -12.29
CA ALA A 167 3.85 6.03 -12.68
C ALA A 167 4.14 6.99 -11.50
N GLY A 168 4.56 6.46 -10.35
CA GLY A 168 4.80 7.23 -9.14
C GLY A 168 6.28 7.56 -8.93
N ALA A 169 6.57 8.70 -8.30
CA ALA A 169 7.91 8.93 -7.77
C ALA A 169 8.18 7.96 -6.60
N PRO A 170 9.31 7.22 -6.59
CA PRO A 170 9.65 6.29 -5.50
C PRO A 170 9.93 6.96 -4.16
N SER A 171 10.20 8.27 -4.17
CA SER A 171 10.62 9.03 -3.00
C SER A 171 10.02 10.43 -2.97
N TRP A 172 9.49 10.85 -1.81
CA TRP A 172 9.17 12.25 -1.61
C TRP A 172 10.43 13.13 -1.63
N THR A 173 11.61 12.62 -1.28
CA THR A 173 12.85 13.41 -1.42
C THR A 173 13.13 13.75 -2.88
N GLN A 174 12.87 12.84 -3.82
CA GLN A 174 12.99 13.10 -5.25
C GLN A 174 11.92 14.10 -5.72
N TYR A 175 10.67 13.87 -5.30
CA TYR A 175 9.53 14.72 -5.64
C TYR A 175 9.71 16.18 -5.17
N LEU A 176 10.26 16.39 -3.97
CA LEU A 176 10.51 17.71 -3.39
C LEU A 176 11.80 18.38 -3.90
N GLY A 177 12.39 17.87 -4.98
CA GLY A 177 13.54 18.48 -5.66
C GLY A 177 14.91 18.02 -5.13
N GLY A 178 14.96 16.86 -4.47
CA GLY A 178 16.17 16.16 -4.09
C GLY A 178 16.65 16.43 -2.66
N MET A 179 17.50 15.53 -2.16
CA MET A 179 18.07 15.56 -0.80
C MET A 179 18.87 16.83 -0.48
N GLY A 180 19.39 17.53 -1.48
CA GLY A 180 20.12 18.79 -1.29
C GLY A 180 19.24 20.00 -0.96
N ARG A 181 17.92 19.91 -1.17
CA ARG A 181 16.97 20.99 -0.86
C ARG A 181 16.39 20.91 0.55
N LEU A 182 16.28 19.70 1.11
CA LEU A 182 15.73 19.45 2.44
C LEU A 182 16.81 19.62 3.51
N ARG A 183 16.49 20.28 4.63
CA ARG A 183 17.45 20.52 5.72
C ARG A 183 16.90 20.13 7.09
N GLY A 184 17.80 19.68 7.97
CA GLY A 184 17.48 19.38 9.37
C GLY A 184 16.26 18.45 9.51
N ALA A 185 15.31 18.84 10.35
CA ALA A 185 14.12 18.07 10.64
C ALA A 185 13.28 17.74 9.39
N GLU A 186 13.16 18.63 8.41
CA GLU A 186 12.39 18.36 7.18
C GLU A 186 12.95 17.16 6.41
N ARG A 187 14.27 17.06 6.33
CA ARG A 187 14.93 15.93 5.68
C ARG A 187 14.64 14.63 6.44
N THR A 188 14.77 14.63 7.76
CA THR A 188 14.48 13.45 8.58
C THR A 188 13.00 13.05 8.46
N GLU A 189 12.08 14.02 8.49
CA GLU A 189 10.65 13.76 8.30
C GLU A 189 10.35 13.13 6.94
N VAL A 190 10.82 13.71 5.83
CA VAL A 190 10.54 13.20 4.48
C VAL A 190 11.17 11.83 4.24
N LEU A 191 12.34 11.55 4.82
CA LEU A 191 13.04 10.27 4.65
C LEU A 191 12.24 9.08 5.19
N ARG A 192 11.58 9.22 6.35
CA ARG A 192 10.77 8.15 7.00
C ARG A 192 9.54 7.70 6.21
N TYR A 193 9.31 8.38 5.11
CA TYR A 193 8.11 8.35 4.30
C TYR A 193 8.49 8.02 2.84
N SER A 194 9.77 8.15 2.48
CA SER A 194 10.25 8.00 1.12
C SER A 194 10.55 6.54 0.77
N GLY A 195 9.69 5.91 -0.02
CA GLY A 195 9.75 4.48 -0.33
C GLY A 195 11.10 3.97 -0.82
N LEU A 196 11.81 4.74 -1.66
CA LEU A 196 13.19 4.45 -2.08
C LEU A 196 14.14 4.15 -0.91
N HIS A 197 13.99 4.86 0.21
CA HIS A 197 14.87 4.74 1.38
C HIS A 197 14.40 3.66 2.37
N LEU A 198 13.24 3.07 2.11
CA LEU A 198 12.60 2.05 2.94
C LEU A 198 12.48 0.70 2.20
N LEU A 199 13.09 0.55 1.02
CA LEU A 199 12.92 -0.62 0.16
C LEU A 199 13.25 -1.95 0.82
N GLU A 200 14.21 -1.97 1.74
CA GLU A 200 14.55 -3.22 2.42
C GLU A 200 13.34 -3.78 3.18
N SER A 201 12.42 -2.93 3.66
CA SER A 201 11.16 -3.34 4.31
C SER A 201 10.20 -4.15 3.41
N THR A 202 10.48 -4.24 2.11
CA THR A 202 9.69 -5.06 1.17
C THR A 202 10.03 -6.55 1.21
N TRP A 203 11.07 -6.95 1.94
CA TRP A 203 11.44 -8.36 2.07
C TRP A 203 10.27 -9.20 2.59
N GLY A 204 10.06 -10.37 1.98
CA GLY A 204 8.93 -11.24 2.30
C GLY A 204 7.57 -10.74 1.76
N SER A 205 7.55 -9.72 0.89
CA SER A 205 6.33 -9.18 0.28
C SER A 205 6.45 -9.11 -1.25
N ASP A 206 5.35 -9.21 -1.98
CA ASP A 206 5.35 -9.00 -3.42
C ASP A 206 5.22 -7.50 -3.73
N TYR A 207 6.30 -6.91 -4.24
CA TYR A 207 6.34 -5.50 -4.59
C TYR A 207 6.63 -5.33 -6.08
N ARG A 208 5.74 -4.60 -6.77
CA ARG A 208 5.79 -4.35 -8.21
C ARG A 208 5.71 -2.86 -8.48
N TYR A 209 6.55 -2.37 -9.39
CA TYR A 209 6.42 -1.01 -9.90
C TYR A 209 6.40 -0.98 -11.42
N TYR A 210 5.73 0.03 -11.95
CA TYR A 210 5.45 0.20 -13.36
C TYR A 210 5.71 1.66 -13.73
N HIS A 211 6.42 1.90 -14.83
CA HIS A 211 6.72 3.28 -15.24
C HIS A 211 6.81 3.43 -16.76
N GLY A 212 6.41 4.59 -17.27
CA GLY A 212 6.54 4.96 -18.68
C GLY A 212 7.91 5.56 -18.97
N ARG A 213 8.59 5.12 -20.04
CA ARG A 213 9.91 5.65 -20.43
C ARG A 213 9.88 7.11 -20.87
N SER A 214 8.74 7.58 -21.36
CA SER A 214 8.57 8.94 -21.87
C SER A 214 7.64 9.77 -21.00
N ASP A 215 7.42 9.37 -19.74
CA ASP A 215 6.58 10.10 -18.78
C ASP A 215 7.05 11.58 -18.66
N PRO A 216 6.23 12.54 -19.14
CA PRO A 216 6.57 13.96 -19.09
C PRO A 216 6.18 14.62 -17.76
N GLY A 217 5.51 13.86 -16.88
CA GLY A 217 4.91 14.33 -15.64
C GLY A 217 5.92 14.62 -14.54
N PRO A 218 5.43 14.98 -13.34
CA PRO A 218 6.28 15.27 -12.20
C PRO A 218 7.03 14.02 -11.69
N MET A 219 6.56 12.82 -12.03
CA MET A 219 7.08 11.52 -11.61
C MET A 219 8.18 11.00 -12.54
N ARG A 220 9.16 11.85 -12.85
CA ARG A 220 10.14 11.66 -13.94
C ARG A 220 10.77 10.24 -14.00
N PRO A 221 11.02 9.68 -15.21
CA PRO A 221 11.70 8.39 -15.39
C PRO A 221 13.01 8.24 -14.62
N ARG A 222 13.83 9.29 -14.58
CA ARG A 222 15.10 9.30 -13.81
C ARG A 222 14.95 8.91 -12.34
N TYR A 223 13.80 9.20 -11.72
CA TYR A 223 13.55 8.85 -10.32
C TYR A 223 13.35 7.35 -10.14
N VAL A 224 12.76 6.71 -11.15
CA VAL A 224 12.58 5.25 -11.19
C VAL A 224 13.86 4.55 -11.62
N GLU A 225 14.70 5.16 -12.46
CA GLU A 225 16.06 4.67 -12.73
C GLU A 225 16.94 4.67 -11.46
N GLU A 226 16.82 5.71 -10.62
CA GLU A 226 17.44 5.73 -9.28
C GLU A 226 16.90 4.62 -8.37
N LEU A 227 15.60 4.28 -8.50
CA LEU A 227 15.01 3.12 -7.81
C LEU A 227 15.58 1.81 -8.34
N ASP A 228 15.70 1.63 -9.66
CA ASP A 228 16.32 0.44 -10.27
C ASP A 228 17.74 0.22 -9.72
N ALA A 229 18.53 1.30 -9.65
CA ALA A 229 19.87 1.28 -9.09
C ALA A 229 19.88 0.91 -7.60
N GLU A 230 18.96 1.44 -6.81
CA GLU A 230 18.86 1.13 -5.38
C GLU A 230 18.40 -0.32 -5.14
N VAL A 231 17.41 -0.81 -5.91
CA VAL A 231 16.97 -2.21 -5.88
C VAL A 231 18.15 -3.14 -6.16
N ALA A 232 18.96 -2.85 -7.19
CA ALA A 232 20.16 -3.62 -7.50
C ALA A 232 21.21 -3.53 -6.38
N ARG A 233 21.37 -2.35 -5.76
CA ARG A 233 22.35 -2.13 -4.68
C ARG A 233 22.01 -2.89 -3.39
N VAL A 234 20.73 -2.94 -3.01
CA VAL A 234 20.30 -3.60 -1.75
C VAL A 234 19.83 -5.04 -1.96
N GLY A 235 19.61 -5.44 -3.22
CA GLY A 235 19.11 -6.77 -3.59
C GLY A 235 17.65 -7.01 -3.21
N ALA A 236 16.83 -5.95 -3.09
CA ALA A 236 15.43 -6.09 -2.68
C ALA A 236 14.63 -6.90 -3.72
N PRO A 237 13.69 -7.77 -3.30
CA PRO A 237 12.92 -8.65 -4.19
C PRO A 237 11.78 -7.90 -4.90
N VAL A 238 12.11 -6.77 -5.52
CA VAL A 238 11.15 -5.85 -6.15
C VAL A 238 11.15 -6.07 -7.67
N ARG A 239 9.97 -6.06 -8.29
CA ARG A 239 9.81 -6.29 -9.74
C ARG A 239 9.43 -5.00 -10.47
N GLY A 240 10.32 -4.53 -11.34
CA GLY A 240 10.09 -3.38 -12.21
C GLY A 240 9.56 -3.75 -13.58
N THR A 241 8.67 -2.94 -14.14
CA THR A 241 8.23 -3.03 -15.54
C THR A 241 8.23 -1.64 -16.17
N TRP A 242 8.99 -1.50 -17.25
CA TRP A 242 9.05 -0.28 -18.05
C TRP A 242 8.19 -0.42 -19.31
N TYR A 243 7.38 0.60 -19.60
CA TYR A 243 6.57 0.68 -20.82
C TYR A 243 7.10 1.77 -21.75
N ASP A 244 7.02 1.54 -23.06
CA ASP A 244 7.26 2.58 -24.08
C ASP A 244 6.02 3.49 -24.19
N ALA A 245 5.74 4.23 -23.10
CA ALA A 245 4.57 5.08 -22.90
C ALA A 245 4.88 6.27 -21.99
N GLY A 246 3.93 7.22 -21.90
CA GLY A 246 3.95 8.36 -20.95
C GLY A 246 3.41 7.99 -19.56
N ASP A 247 2.77 8.94 -18.86
CA ASP A 247 2.21 8.76 -17.49
C ASP A 247 0.97 7.83 -17.47
N ASP A 248 0.21 7.78 -18.56
CA ASP A 248 -1.07 7.05 -18.67
C ASP A 248 -0.92 5.52 -18.84
N ILE A 249 -0.21 4.87 -17.90
CA ILE A 249 0.08 3.44 -17.96
C ILE A 249 -0.94 2.55 -17.24
N LEU A 250 -1.92 3.12 -16.54
CA LEU A 250 -2.90 2.36 -15.74
C LEU A 250 -3.55 1.25 -16.56
N TYR A 251 -3.96 1.53 -17.79
CA TYR A 251 -4.58 0.55 -18.68
C TYR A 251 -3.62 -0.52 -19.17
N LEU A 252 -2.33 -0.19 -19.35
CA LEU A 252 -1.30 -1.15 -19.71
C LEU A 252 -1.04 -2.14 -18.57
N VAL A 253 -1.06 -1.64 -17.32
CA VAL A 253 -0.91 -2.47 -16.12
C VAL A 253 -2.17 -3.28 -15.84
N HIS A 254 -3.35 -2.65 -15.92
CA HIS A 254 -4.63 -3.30 -15.63
C HIS A 254 -5.07 -4.27 -16.73
N ARG A 255 -4.51 -4.14 -17.94
CA ARG A 255 -4.75 -5.01 -19.12
C ARG A 255 -6.23 -5.26 -19.38
N HIS A 256 -7.02 -4.17 -19.43
CA HIS A 256 -8.48 -4.22 -19.57
C HIS A 256 -9.17 -5.10 -18.52
N GLY A 257 -8.80 -4.95 -17.25
CA GLY A 257 -9.36 -5.71 -16.13
C GLY A 257 -8.70 -7.09 -15.89
N ARG A 258 -7.83 -7.59 -16.78
CA ARG A 258 -7.16 -8.88 -16.59
C ARG A 258 -6.14 -8.89 -15.45
N VAL A 259 -5.81 -7.74 -14.88
CA VAL A 259 -4.98 -7.66 -13.66
C VAL A 259 -5.61 -8.42 -12.49
N TYR A 260 -6.94 -8.36 -12.34
CA TYR A 260 -7.64 -9.06 -11.25
C TYR A 260 -7.52 -10.58 -11.35
N THR A 261 -7.55 -11.14 -12.56
CA THR A 261 -7.29 -12.57 -12.78
C THR A 261 -5.83 -12.91 -12.47
N GLY A 262 -4.88 -12.06 -12.88
CA GLY A 262 -3.46 -12.29 -12.63
C GLY A 262 -3.06 -12.16 -11.16
N LEU A 263 -3.82 -11.41 -10.37
CA LEU A 263 -3.61 -11.26 -8.92
C LEU A 263 -4.43 -12.26 -8.09
N ALA A 264 -5.28 -13.08 -8.72
CA ALA A 264 -6.24 -13.91 -8.00
C ALA A 264 -5.55 -14.91 -7.05
N GLU A 265 -4.43 -15.51 -7.47
CA GLU A 265 -3.73 -16.51 -6.66
C GLU A 265 -2.72 -15.90 -5.68
N GLU A 266 -2.48 -14.59 -5.74
CA GLU A 266 -1.48 -13.94 -4.90
C GLU A 266 -2.00 -13.79 -3.46
N ARG A 267 -1.24 -14.37 -2.53
CA ARG A 267 -1.50 -14.27 -1.08
C ARG A 267 -0.30 -13.68 -0.39
N ARG A 268 -0.53 -12.90 0.68
CA ARG A 268 0.54 -12.44 1.56
C ARG A 268 1.23 -13.65 2.18
N GLU A 269 2.57 -13.64 2.14
CA GLU A 269 3.40 -14.52 2.97
C GLU A 269 3.40 -14.01 4.41
N ARG A 270 2.86 -14.80 5.36
CA ARG A 270 2.77 -14.40 6.78
C ARG A 270 4.05 -14.68 7.55
N SER A 271 4.80 -15.69 7.12
CA SER A 271 5.93 -16.26 7.87
C SER A 271 7.18 -16.34 6.99
N PRO A 272 7.60 -15.24 6.35
CA PRO A 272 8.80 -15.27 5.52
C PRO A 272 10.03 -15.56 6.39
N ARG A 273 10.99 -16.30 5.84
CA ARG A 273 12.25 -16.64 6.53
C ARG A 273 13.17 -15.44 6.73
N GLU A 274 13.09 -14.43 5.88
CA GLU A 274 13.83 -13.18 6.03
C GLU A 274 12.86 -12.01 6.11
N VAL A 275 12.98 -11.25 7.20
CA VAL A 275 12.23 -10.02 7.44
C VAL A 275 13.23 -8.90 7.64
N ARG A 276 12.96 -7.77 6.98
CA ARG A 276 13.70 -6.54 7.23
C ARG A 276 12.71 -5.44 7.61
N VAL A 277 13.11 -4.62 8.56
CA VAL A 277 12.35 -3.45 8.99
C VAL A 277 13.28 -2.26 8.87
N VAL A 278 12.93 -1.30 8.02
CA VAL A 278 13.54 0.03 7.96
C VAL A 278 12.46 1.04 8.30
N SER A 279 12.64 1.75 9.40
CA SER A 279 11.66 2.75 9.85
C SER A 279 12.30 3.78 10.75
N GLY A 280 11.73 4.97 10.81
CA GLY A 280 11.99 5.93 11.88
C GLY A 280 10.69 6.38 12.56
N ASP A 281 9.57 5.68 12.32
CA ASP A 281 8.22 6.08 12.71
C ASP A 281 7.52 4.89 13.38
N TYR A 282 7.16 5.01 14.66
CA TYR A 282 6.51 3.93 15.42
C TYR A 282 5.16 3.49 14.84
N ARG A 283 4.52 4.31 13.99
CA ARG A 283 3.29 3.89 13.28
C ARG A 283 3.55 2.87 12.18
N ALA A 284 4.79 2.74 11.73
CA ALA A 284 5.22 1.86 10.64
C ALA A 284 6.55 1.19 10.99
N SER A 285 6.66 0.67 12.21
CA SER A 285 7.88 0.02 12.72
C SER A 285 7.80 -1.51 12.72
N ARG A 286 6.76 -2.10 12.12
CA ARG A 286 6.56 -3.55 12.01
C ARG A 286 6.57 -4.00 10.56
N GLN A 287 7.33 -5.05 10.26
CA GLN A 287 7.12 -5.89 9.08
C GLN A 287 6.96 -7.33 9.52
N HIS A 288 5.93 -8.01 9.03
CA HIS A 288 5.67 -9.42 9.32
C HIS A 288 5.75 -9.68 10.83
N TRP A 289 6.61 -10.59 11.25
CA TRP A 289 6.82 -10.98 12.64
C TRP A 289 7.90 -10.17 13.39
N VAL A 290 8.43 -9.08 12.82
CA VAL A 290 9.45 -8.21 13.46
C VAL A 290 8.93 -6.79 13.67
N GLU A 291 9.11 -6.24 14.87
CA GLU A 291 8.75 -4.86 15.18
C GLU A 291 9.89 -4.12 15.92
N ILE A 292 10.27 -2.93 15.45
CA ILE A 292 11.12 -2.02 16.23
C ILE A 292 10.28 -1.35 17.31
N THR A 293 10.61 -1.61 18.57
CA THR A 293 9.88 -1.07 19.73
C THR A 293 10.60 0.11 20.38
N ARG A 294 11.91 0.28 20.11
CA ARG A 294 12.66 1.46 20.56
C ARG A 294 13.86 1.75 19.66
N PHE A 295 13.97 2.98 19.17
CA PHE A 295 15.15 3.48 18.45
C PHE A 295 16.24 3.94 19.43
N VAL A 296 17.52 3.94 19.00
CA VAL A 296 18.60 4.59 19.76
C VAL A 296 18.49 6.12 19.59
N ASP A 297 18.53 6.58 18.34
CA ASP A 297 18.35 7.96 17.91
C ASP A 297 17.05 8.08 17.12
N TYR A 298 15.99 8.57 17.78
CA TYR A 298 14.72 8.88 17.13
C TYR A 298 14.70 10.37 16.71
N PRO A 299 14.23 10.72 15.49
CA PRO A 299 13.54 9.89 14.50
C PRO A 299 14.39 9.37 13.34
N GLU A 300 15.70 9.15 13.54
CA GLU A 300 16.54 8.60 12.48
C GLU A 300 16.15 7.15 12.13
N LEU A 301 16.41 6.73 10.89
CA LEU A 301 16.01 5.39 10.42
C LEU A 301 16.75 4.28 11.19
N GLY A 302 16.00 3.49 11.96
CA GLY A 302 16.41 2.20 12.50
C GLY A 302 16.27 1.08 11.48
N ARG A 303 17.09 0.04 11.64
CA ARG A 303 17.10 -1.16 10.80
C ARG A 303 17.16 -2.41 11.66
N VAL A 304 16.33 -3.39 11.31
CA VAL A 304 16.42 -4.77 11.79
C VAL A 304 16.41 -5.67 10.58
N ARG A 305 17.36 -6.60 10.50
CA ARG A 305 17.35 -7.72 9.56
C ARG A 305 17.31 -9.00 10.37
N ALA A 306 16.25 -9.77 10.20
CA ALA A 306 16.01 -11.02 10.90
C ALA A 306 15.91 -12.16 9.88
N VAL A 307 16.71 -13.22 10.08
CA VAL A 307 16.78 -14.38 9.18
C VAL A 307 16.62 -15.65 10.00
N VAL A 308 15.70 -16.50 9.59
CA VAL A 308 15.50 -17.84 10.13
C VAL A 308 16.03 -18.88 9.16
N ASP A 309 17.04 -19.64 9.59
CA ASP A 309 17.65 -20.70 8.79
C ASP A 309 16.76 -21.94 8.65
N ALA A 310 17.21 -22.94 7.88
CA ALA A 310 16.42 -24.12 7.59
C ALA A 310 16.04 -24.93 8.84
N GLU A 311 16.89 -24.88 9.87
CA GLU A 311 16.75 -25.54 11.17
C GLU A 311 15.87 -24.75 12.15
N GLY A 312 15.50 -23.50 11.82
CA GLY A 312 14.64 -22.66 12.63
C GLY A 312 15.39 -21.76 13.62
N ALA A 313 16.72 -21.65 13.50
CA ALA A 313 17.50 -20.71 14.31
C ALA A 313 17.41 -19.29 13.74
N LEU A 314 17.31 -18.31 14.63
CA LEU A 314 17.11 -16.90 14.29
C LEU A 314 18.41 -16.11 14.45
N ALA A 315 18.85 -15.45 13.39
CA ALA A 315 19.89 -14.43 13.41
C ALA A 315 19.29 -13.04 13.18
N VAL A 316 19.62 -12.08 14.04
CA VAL A 316 19.18 -10.69 13.94
C VAL A 316 20.37 -9.74 13.92
N GLU A 317 20.36 -8.82 12.97
CA GLU A 317 21.29 -7.70 12.87
C GLU A 317 20.52 -6.39 13.05
N THR A 318 21.07 -5.48 13.85
CA THR A 318 20.41 -4.21 14.17
C THR A 318 21.30 -3.00 13.88
N ARG A 319 20.67 -1.88 13.52
CA ARG A 319 21.32 -0.57 13.41
C ARG A 319 20.38 0.53 13.86
N ASN A 320 20.83 1.39 14.78
CA ASN A 320 20.00 2.43 15.39
C ASN A 320 18.72 1.88 16.07
N VAL A 321 18.82 0.69 16.66
CA VAL A 321 17.71 0.02 17.36
C VAL A 321 18.16 -0.31 18.77
N ARG A 322 17.38 0.12 19.75
CA ARG A 322 17.61 -0.14 21.18
C ARG A 322 16.83 -1.36 21.66
N ALA A 323 15.64 -1.58 21.10
CA ALA A 323 14.81 -2.74 21.37
C ALA A 323 13.92 -3.06 20.16
N PHE A 324 13.64 -4.34 19.98
CA PHE A 324 12.71 -4.87 18.99
C PHE A 324 11.94 -6.05 19.59
N ALA A 325 10.84 -6.43 18.96
CA ALA A 325 10.01 -7.57 19.31
C ALA A 325 9.92 -8.54 18.14
N ILE A 326 9.75 -9.82 18.47
CA ILE A 326 9.55 -10.93 17.54
C ILE A 326 8.23 -11.60 17.90
N ASP A 327 7.31 -11.69 16.93
CA ASP A 327 6.07 -12.44 17.09
C ASP A 327 6.34 -13.92 16.80
N VAL A 328 6.58 -14.69 17.86
CA VAL A 328 6.92 -16.12 17.78
C VAL A 328 5.81 -17.00 17.18
N ARG A 329 4.57 -16.50 17.09
CA ARG A 329 3.46 -17.24 16.46
C ARG A 329 3.57 -17.27 14.94
N ASP A 330 4.11 -16.18 14.39
CA ASP A 330 4.25 -15.97 12.94
C ASP A 330 5.69 -16.21 12.47
N ALA A 331 6.69 -16.11 13.35
CA ALA A 331 8.08 -16.41 13.01
C ALA A 331 8.28 -17.94 12.81
N PRO A 332 8.90 -18.38 11.70
CA PRO A 332 9.04 -19.80 11.36
C PRO A 332 10.18 -20.49 12.14
N LEU A 333 10.17 -20.37 13.47
CA LEU A 333 11.18 -20.88 14.39
C LEU A 333 11.07 -22.40 14.61
N GLY A 334 12.18 -23.03 15.01
CA GLY A 334 12.21 -24.45 15.39
C GLY A 334 11.70 -24.70 16.82
N GLU A 335 11.33 -25.94 17.14
CA GLU A 335 10.85 -26.32 18.49
C GLU A 335 11.88 -26.03 19.59
N SER A 336 13.16 -26.22 19.29
CA SER A 336 14.29 -25.69 20.05
C SER A 336 15.01 -24.70 19.14
N THR A 337 15.14 -23.45 19.59
CA THR A 337 15.61 -22.36 18.74
C THR A 337 16.81 -21.67 19.37
N ARG A 338 17.85 -21.50 18.55
CA ARG A 338 18.95 -20.61 18.88
C ARG A 338 18.65 -19.21 18.36
N ILE A 339 18.81 -18.19 19.19
CA ILE A 339 18.66 -16.78 18.80
C ILE A 339 20.00 -16.06 18.98
N VAL A 340 20.48 -15.48 17.89
CA VAL A 340 21.69 -14.66 17.83
C VAL A 340 21.30 -13.23 17.46
N ILE A 341 21.68 -12.26 18.29
CA ILE A 341 21.45 -10.82 18.03
C ILE A 341 22.81 -10.13 17.99
N ASP A 342 23.14 -9.47 16.88
CA ASP A 342 24.40 -8.73 16.70
C ASP A 342 25.65 -9.56 17.06
N GLY A 343 25.63 -10.84 16.69
CA GLY A 343 26.70 -11.81 16.96
C GLY A 343 26.68 -12.43 18.37
N GLN A 344 25.79 -12.01 19.25
CA GLN A 344 25.65 -12.55 20.61
C GLN A 344 24.52 -13.58 20.69
N THR A 345 24.79 -14.77 21.22
CA THR A 345 23.73 -15.75 21.49
C THR A 345 22.95 -15.30 22.74
N VAL A 346 21.66 -15.02 22.58
CA VAL A 346 20.77 -14.56 23.67
C VAL A 346 19.80 -15.62 24.14
N HIS A 347 19.61 -16.68 23.34
CA HIS A 347 18.81 -17.86 23.65
C HIS A 347 19.40 -19.06 22.90
N ASP A 348 19.46 -20.21 23.57
CA ASP A 348 20.02 -21.47 23.05
C ASP A 348 19.38 -22.64 23.81
N GLY A 349 18.31 -23.22 23.25
CA GLY A 349 17.53 -24.29 23.88
C GLY A 349 16.04 -24.05 23.83
#